data_AF-A0AAW0CBF1-F1
#
_entry.id   AF-A0AAW0CBF1-F1
#
_cell.length_a   1.000
_cell.length_b   1.000
_cell.length_c   1.000
_cell.angle_alpha   90.00
_cell.angle_beta   90.00
_cell.angle_gamma   90.00
#
_symmetry.space_group_name_H-M   'P 1'
#
loop_
_entity.id
_entity.type
_entity.pdbx_description
1 polymer ?
#
loop_
_entity_poly.entity_id
_entity_poly.type
_entity_poly.pdbx_seq_one_letter_code
_entity_poly.pdbx_strand_id
1 'polypeptide(L)'
;SSSRSTMSLQDIASALQRFPGLSALNFHGLTQFLRYSCMARDNIAFRQVNNRRPPPVLPADIAQTLASSLNVTDTQLILTCWAAFRESL
;
A
#
# COMPACT_ATOMS: atom_id res chain seq x y z
N SER A 1 -6.85 -3.33 23.69
CA SER A 1 -8.06 -2.82 23.02
C SER A 1 -7.80 -2.67 21.53
N SER A 2 -8.29 -3.60 20.72
CA SER A 2 -8.05 -3.60 19.27
C SER A 2 -9.05 -2.66 18.60
N SER A 3 -8.69 -1.37 18.50
CA SER A 3 -9.44 -0.43 17.68
C SER A 3 -9.47 -0.94 16.24
N ARG A 4 -10.60 -1.52 15.81
CA ARG A 4 -10.88 -1.68 14.39
C ARG A 4 -11.03 -0.27 13.83
N SER A 5 -9.95 0.29 13.31
CA SER A 5 -10.00 1.53 12.55
C SER A 5 -10.85 1.28 11.30
N THR A 6 -12.15 1.55 11.41
CA THR A 6 -13.06 1.60 10.28
C THR A 6 -12.70 2.86 9.49
N MET A 7 -12.05 2.67 8.35
CA MET A 7 -11.67 3.76 7.47
C MET A 7 -12.91 4.39 6.86
N SER A 8 -13.06 5.72 6.97
CA SER A 8 -14.23 6.41 6.44
C SER A 8 -14.13 6.60 4.93
N LEU A 9 -15.26 6.84 4.25
CA LEU A 9 -15.27 7.16 2.82
C LEU A 9 -14.49 8.45 2.50
N GLN A 10 -14.44 9.41 3.43
CA GLN A 10 -13.65 10.63 3.28
C GLN A 10 -12.14 10.34 3.29
N ASP A 11 -11.68 9.40 4.12
CA ASP A 11 -10.28 8.99 4.15
C ASP A 11 -9.87 8.31 2.83
N ILE A 12 -10.78 7.48 2.28
CA ILE A 12 -10.57 6.80 1.00
C ILE A 12 -10.50 7.82 -0.14
N ALA A 13 -11.45 8.77 -0.20
CA ALA A 13 -11.45 9.83 -1.22
C ALA A 13 -10.19 10.70 -1.13
N SER A 14 -9.76 11.05 0.07
CA SER A 14 -8.54 11.83 0.31
C SER A 14 -7.28 11.07 -0.15
N ALA A 15 -7.24 9.76 0.08
CA ALA A 15 -6.14 8.93 -0.40
C ALA A 15 -6.11 8.82 -1.93
N LEU A 16 -7.27 8.69 -2.58
CA LEU A 16 -7.37 8.68 -4.05
C LEU A 16 -6.95 10.01 -4.68
N GLN A 17 -7.27 11.13 -4.04
CA GLN A 17 -6.80 12.45 -4.51
C GLN A 17 -5.28 12.60 -4.41
N ARG A 18 -4.68 12.02 -3.36
CA ARG A 18 -3.23 12.12 -3.12
C ARG A 18 -2.41 11.12 -3.93
N PHE A 19 -3.00 9.96 -4.25
CA PHE A 19 -2.37 8.89 -5.01
C PHE A 19 -3.34 8.41 -6.11
N PRO A 20 -3.44 9.14 -7.22
CA PRO A 20 -4.42 8.86 -8.28
C PRO A 20 -4.24 7.47 -8.91
N GLY A 21 -3.03 6.89 -8.86
CA GLY A 21 -2.78 5.52 -9.30
C GLY A 21 -3.61 4.46 -8.56
N LEU A 22 -4.02 4.73 -7.33
CA LEU A 22 -4.89 3.84 -6.54
C LEU A 22 -6.30 3.68 -7.13
N SER A 23 -6.72 4.56 -8.05
CA SER A 23 -7.99 4.43 -8.78
C SER A 23 -8.07 3.19 -9.68
N ALA A 24 -6.92 2.60 -10.04
CA ALA A 24 -6.85 1.34 -10.76
C ALA A 24 -7.29 0.14 -9.90
N LEU A 25 -7.38 0.31 -8.58
CA LEU A 25 -7.82 -0.73 -7.66
C LEU A 25 -9.35 -0.77 -7.55
N ASN A 26 -9.92 -1.96 -7.50
CA ASN A 26 -11.31 -2.11 -7.09
C ASN A 26 -11.48 -1.68 -5.61
N PHE A 27 -12.72 -1.39 -5.19
CA PHE A 27 -13.01 -0.89 -3.83
C PHE A 27 -12.47 -1.80 -2.72
N HIS A 28 -12.50 -3.12 -2.93
CA HIS A 28 -11.95 -4.10 -1.98
C HIS A 28 -10.41 -4.00 -1.87
N GLY A 29 -9.72 -3.92 -3.00
CA GLY A 29 -8.26 -3.77 -3.07
C GLY A 29 -7.79 -2.43 -2.49
N LEU A 30 -8.54 -1.36 -2.75
CA LEU A 30 -8.27 -0.03 -2.19
C LEU A 30 -8.36 -0.01 -0.66
N THR A 31 -9.44 -0.56 -0.11
CA THR A 31 -9.64 -0.63 1.35
C THR A 31 -8.61 -1.53 2.03
N GLN A 32 -8.25 -2.66 1.41
CA GLN A 32 -7.15 -3.51 1.90
C GLN A 32 -5.81 -2.78 1.87
N PHE A 33 -5.47 -2.13 0.75
CA PHE A 33 -4.21 -1.39 0.61
C PHE A 33 -4.06 -0.32 1.69
N LEU A 34 -5.08 0.50 1.90
CA LEU A 34 -5.03 1.56 2.88
C LEU A 34 -4.90 1.02 4.31
N ARG A 35 -5.62 -0.06 4.63
CA ARG A 35 -5.49 -0.74 5.92
C ARG A 35 -4.08 -1.27 6.15
N TYR A 36 -3.49 -1.93 5.17
CA TYR A 36 -2.11 -2.44 5.27
C TYR A 36 -1.10 -1.30 5.33
N SER A 37 -1.33 -0.21 4.62
CA SER A 37 -0.48 0.99 4.66
C SER A 37 -0.45 1.61 6.06
N CYS A 38 -1.59 1.71 6.73
CA CYS A 38 -1.65 2.16 8.12
C CYS A 38 -0.87 1.24 9.07
N MET A 39 -0.97 -0.08 8.91
CA MET A 39 -0.22 -1.05 9.72
C MET A 39 1.29 -1.02 9.43
N ALA A 40 1.66 -0.79 8.16
CA ALA A 40 3.04 -0.66 7.73
C ALA A 40 3.67 0.66 8.23
N ARG A 41 2.90 1.75 8.31
CA ARG A 41 3.37 3.06 8.80
C ARG A 41 4.04 2.94 10.16
N ASP A 42 3.41 2.23 11.09
CA ASP A 42 3.93 2.08 12.45
C ASP A 42 5.21 1.21 12.47
N ASN A 43 5.32 0.24 11.56
CA ASN A 43 6.53 -0.58 11.39
C ASN A 43 7.67 0.18 10.70
N ILE A 44 7.35 1.05 9.72
CA ILE A 44 8.32 1.84 8.97
C ILE A 44 8.88 2.96 9.86
N ALA A 45 8.02 3.66 10.62
CA ALA A 45 8.45 4.67 11.58
C ALA A 45 9.44 4.10 12.61
N PHE A 46 9.26 2.84 13.00
CA PHE A 46 10.16 2.13 13.92
C PHE A 46 11.49 1.71 13.27
N ARG A 47 11.57 1.60 11.94
CA ARG A 47 12.72 1.08 11.19
C ARG A 47 13.42 2.11 10.30
N GLN A 48 13.01 3.38 10.33
CA GLN A 48 13.62 4.51 9.58
C GLN A 48 15.06 4.88 10.02
N VAL A 49 15.83 3.96 10.61
CA VAL A 49 17.27 4.12 10.81
C VAL A 49 18.03 4.09 9.47
N ASN A 50 17.40 3.57 8.40
CA ASN A 50 17.98 3.51 7.05
C ASN A 50 17.25 4.45 6.08
N ASN A 51 17.88 5.59 5.75
CA ASN A 51 17.41 6.57 4.75
C ASN A 51 17.52 6.09 3.28
N ARG A 52 17.54 4.77 3.05
CA ARG A 52 17.62 4.23 1.69
C ARG A 52 16.29 4.43 1.00
N ARG A 53 16.29 5.18 -0.10
CA ARG A 53 15.11 5.31 -0.97
C ARG A 53 14.76 3.94 -1.55
N PRO A 54 13.49 3.53 -1.54
CA PRO A 54 13.07 2.30 -2.19
C PRO A 54 13.37 2.33 -3.70
N PRO A 55 13.71 1.17 -4.28
CA PRO A 55 14.10 1.07 -5.69
C PRO A 55 12.98 1.51 -6.64
N PRO A 56 13.32 1.99 -7.84
CA PRO A 56 12.36 2.60 -8.74
C PRO A 56 11.32 1.62 -9.28
N VAL A 57 11.73 0.37 -9.46
CA VAL A 57 10.91 -0.72 -9.98
C VAL A 57 10.92 -1.83 -8.94
N LEU A 58 9.75 -2.37 -8.64
CA LEU A 58 9.64 -3.60 -7.86
C LEU A 58 9.88 -4.78 -8.82
N PRO A 59 10.90 -5.62 -8.60
CA PRO A 59 11.14 -6.81 -9.41
C PRO A 59 9.89 -7.71 -9.47
N ALA A 60 9.62 -8.30 -10.63
CA ALA A 60 8.39 -9.05 -10.86
C ALA A 60 8.27 -10.29 -9.96
N ASP A 61 9.38 -10.95 -9.66
CA ASP A 61 9.50 -12.07 -8.72
C ASP A 61 9.13 -11.67 -7.28
N ILE A 62 9.55 -10.49 -6.83
CA ILE A 62 9.18 -9.94 -5.52
C ILE A 62 7.70 -9.55 -5.51
N ALA A 63 7.21 -8.92 -6.59
CA ALA A 63 5.80 -8.56 -6.72
C ALA A 63 4.90 -9.81 -6.68
N GLN A 64 5.30 -10.88 -7.37
CA GLN A 64 4.60 -12.17 -7.38
C GLN A 64 4.61 -12.82 -5.98
N THR A 65 5.76 -12.81 -5.31
CA THR A 65 5.90 -13.37 -3.95
C THR A 65 5.03 -12.62 -2.95
N LEU A 66 4.97 -11.28 -3.06
CA LEU A 66 4.08 -10.45 -2.23
C LEU A 66 2.60 -10.72 -2.54
N ALA A 67 2.24 -10.83 -3.82
CA ALA A 67 0.89 -11.18 -4.24
C ALA A 67 0.45 -12.52 -3.63
N SER A 68 1.28 -13.56 -3.74
CA SER A 68 1.03 -14.87 -3.13
C SER A 68 0.94 -14.81 -1.60
N SER A 69 1.86 -14.09 -0.94
CA SER A 69 1.89 -13.99 0.53
C SER A 69 0.66 -13.25 1.10
N LEU A 70 0.11 -12.31 0.33
CA LEU A 70 -1.09 -11.55 0.68
C LEU A 70 -2.38 -12.22 0.17
N ASN A 71 -2.27 -13.39 -0.46
CA ASN A 71 -3.37 -14.08 -1.12
C ASN A 71 -4.12 -13.19 -2.13
N VAL A 72 -3.38 -12.32 -2.81
CA VAL A 72 -3.85 -11.43 -3.87
C VAL A 72 -3.47 -12.05 -5.21
N THR A 73 -4.46 -12.27 -6.09
CA THR A 73 -4.23 -12.83 -7.42
C THR A 73 -3.70 -11.80 -8.42
N ASP A 74 -3.88 -10.52 -8.13
CA ASP A 74 -3.56 -9.42 -9.03
C ASP A 74 -2.21 -8.78 -8.70
N THR A 75 -1.18 -9.11 -9.48
CA THR A 75 0.16 -8.54 -9.35
C THR A 75 0.18 -7.04 -9.68
N GLN A 76 -0.76 -6.53 -10.49
CA GLN A 76 -0.88 -5.08 -10.77
C GLN A 76 -1.26 -4.30 -9.52
N LEU A 77 -2.01 -4.92 -8.61
CA LEU A 77 -2.33 -4.31 -7.32
C LEU A 77 -1.03 -4.01 -6.55
N ILE A 78 -0.13 -4.98 -6.46
CA ILE A 78 1.15 -4.83 -5.75
C ILE A 78 2.02 -3.74 -6.40
N LEU A 79 2.07 -3.69 -7.74
CA LEU A 79 2.84 -2.67 -8.47
C LEU A 79 2.28 -1.26 -8.26
N THR A 80 0.96 -1.11 -8.30
CA THR A 80 0.26 0.15 -8.04
C THR A 80 0.50 0.63 -6.60
N CYS A 81 0.44 -0.30 -5.64
CA CYS A 81 0.73 -0.05 -4.24
C CYS A 81 2.18 0.40 -4.01
N TRP A 82 3.13 -0.23 -4.71
CA TRP A 82 4.55 0.14 -4.67
C TRP A 82 4.79 1.55 -5.20
N ALA A 83 4.16 1.91 -6.32
CA ALA A 83 4.25 3.26 -6.88
C ALA A 83 3.73 4.32 -5.90
N ALA A 84 2.54 4.11 -5.34
CA ALA A 84 1.95 5.03 -4.36
C ALA A 84 2.82 5.16 -3.08
N PHE A 85 3.40 4.05 -2.59
CA PHE A 85 4.32 4.09 -1.44
C PHE A 85 5.54 4.96 -1.73
N ARG A 86 6.14 4.85 -2.92
CA ARG A 86 7.30 5.66 -3.31
C ARG A 86 7.00 7.15 -3.38
N GLU A 87 5.80 7.53 -3.81
CA GLU A 87 5.35 8.93 -3.82
C GLU A 87 5.11 9.49 -2.40
N SER A 88 4.95 8.62 -1.40
CA SER A 88 4.66 9.01 -0.02
C SER A 88 5.90 9.27 0.86
N LEU A 89 7.10 8.92 0.38
CA LEU A 89 8.39 9.09 1.06
C LEU A 89 9.09 10.40 0.66
#